data_AF-A0AA89AP53-F1
#
_entry.id   AF-A0AA89AP53-F1
#
_cell.length_a   1.000
_cell.length_b   1.000
_cell.length_c   1.000
_cell.angle_alpha   90.00
_cell.angle_beta   90.00
_cell.angle_gamma   90.00
#
_symmetry.space_group_name_H-M   'P 1'
#
loop_
_entity.id
_entity.type
_entity.pdbx_description
1 polymer ?
#
loop_
_entity_poly.entity_id
_entity_poly.type
_entity_poly.pdbx_seq_one_letter_code
_entity_poly.pdbx_strand_id
1 'polypeptide(L)'
;MSLVETMEWKYYKAASRLASATPPPAHVVSRGIGWQGIGILLDGLFGTVTGSTVSVENVGLLGSTRVGSRRVIQISAGFMIFFSVLGKFGALFASIPFTIFAAVYCVLFSLVASVGLSFLQFTNMNSMRNLFIIGVSFFLGLSIPEYFREYTAAALHGPAQSNAGWFNDFLNTIFLSSPTVALIVAVFLDNTLEFKDSARDRGMPWWAKFRTFNGDSRNEEFYTLPFNLNLFFPPS
;
A
#
# COMPACT_ATOMS: atom_id res chain seq x y z
N MET A 1 14.93 -2.34 6.10
CA MET A 1 13.53 -1.90 6.04
C MET A 1 13.10 -1.89 4.59
N SER A 2 12.46 -2.96 4.13
CA SER A 2 12.08 -3.14 2.72
C SER A 2 11.00 -2.13 2.29
N LEU A 3 10.93 -1.77 1.01
CA LEU A 3 9.98 -0.76 0.49
C LEU A 3 8.51 -1.06 0.86
N VAL A 4 8.12 -2.33 0.85
CA VAL A 4 6.79 -2.80 1.31
C VAL A 4 6.53 -2.45 2.77
N GLU A 5 7.53 -2.65 3.62
CA GLU A 5 7.47 -2.35 5.05
C GLU A 5 7.24 -0.86 5.30
N THR A 6 7.80 0.02 4.45
CA THR A 6 7.60 1.47 4.57
C THR A 6 6.22 1.95 4.15
N MET A 7 5.59 1.29 3.17
CA MET A 7 4.22 1.59 2.75
C MET A 7 3.21 1.11 3.80
N GLU A 8 3.33 -0.16 4.23
CA GLU A 8 2.48 -0.74 5.28
C GLU A 8 2.59 0.07 6.57
N TRP A 9 3.80 0.43 6.99
CA TRP A 9 4.04 1.31 8.14
C TRP A 9 3.26 2.63 8.06
N LYS A 10 3.14 3.24 6.86
CA LYS A 10 2.34 4.46 6.68
C LYS A 10 0.84 4.18 6.85
N TYR A 11 0.34 3.05 6.37
CA TYR A 11 -1.07 2.65 6.52
C TYR A 11 -1.46 2.37 7.96
N TYR A 12 -0.65 1.60 8.70
CA TYR A 12 -0.89 1.36 10.13
C TYR A 12 -0.96 2.66 10.94
N LYS A 13 -0.12 3.64 10.59
CA LYS A 13 -0.16 4.96 11.24
C LYS A 13 -1.38 5.79 10.83
N ALA A 14 -1.76 5.79 9.55
CA ALA A 14 -2.98 6.45 9.10
C ALA A 14 -4.21 5.88 9.80
N ALA A 15 -4.30 4.55 9.91
CA ALA A 15 -5.37 3.86 10.64
C ALA A 15 -5.39 4.23 12.12
N SER A 16 -4.24 4.25 12.81
CA SER A 16 -4.18 4.66 14.22
C SER A 16 -4.66 6.10 14.44
N ARG A 17 -4.24 7.02 13.57
CA ARG A 17 -4.65 8.43 13.61
C ARG A 17 -6.15 8.59 13.43
N LEU A 18 -6.73 7.87 12.47
CA LEU A 18 -8.15 7.94 12.16
C LEU A 18 -9.03 7.25 13.21
N ALA A 19 -8.52 6.19 13.84
CA ALA A 19 -9.16 5.54 14.98
C ALA A 19 -9.01 6.31 16.30
N SER A 20 -8.28 7.43 16.33
CA SER A 20 -7.84 8.09 17.57
C SER A 20 -7.12 7.14 18.54
N ALA A 21 -6.47 6.13 18.00
CA ALA A 21 -5.65 5.19 18.73
C ALA A 21 -4.23 5.72 18.90
N THR A 22 -3.51 5.18 19.87
CA THR A 22 -2.11 5.51 20.06
C THR A 22 -1.26 4.97 18.89
N PRO A 23 -0.08 5.54 18.61
CA PRO A 23 0.72 5.09 17.48
C PRO A 23 1.19 3.63 17.65
N PRO A 24 1.10 2.81 16.59
CA PRO A 24 1.45 1.39 16.68
C PRO A 24 2.97 1.22 16.86
N PRO A 25 3.43 0.42 17.84
CA PRO A 25 4.85 0.11 17.99
C PRO A 25 5.36 -0.77 16.84
N ALA A 26 6.68 -0.76 16.61
CA ALA A 26 7.30 -1.46 15.49
C ALA A 26 7.01 -2.98 15.49
N HIS A 27 6.93 -3.61 16.67
CA HIS A 27 6.61 -5.03 16.78
C HIS A 27 5.19 -5.37 16.32
N VAL A 28 4.21 -4.46 16.47
CA VAL A 28 2.83 -4.69 15.99
C VAL A 28 2.78 -4.68 14.46
N VAL A 29 3.54 -3.77 13.83
CA VAL A 29 3.60 -3.72 12.37
C VAL A 29 4.37 -4.91 11.82
N SER A 30 5.46 -5.32 12.45
CA SER A 30 6.20 -6.54 12.07
C SER A 30 5.30 -7.79 12.14
N ARG A 31 4.51 -7.95 13.21
CA ARG A 31 3.53 -9.04 13.33
C ARG A 31 2.42 -8.96 12.30
N GLY A 32 1.90 -7.77 12.04
CA GLY A 32 0.87 -7.52 11.02
C GLY A 32 1.33 -7.94 9.62
N ILE A 33 2.56 -7.55 9.25
CA ILE A 33 3.19 -7.96 7.99
C ILE A 33 3.42 -9.48 7.96
N GLY A 34 3.84 -10.08 9.08
CA GLY A 34 3.99 -11.53 9.18
C GLY A 34 2.69 -12.29 8.91
N TRP A 35 1.58 -11.84 9.51
CA TRP A 35 0.25 -12.43 9.29
C TRP A 35 -0.27 -12.20 7.86
N GLN A 36 -0.01 -11.02 7.29
CA GLN A 36 -0.32 -10.72 5.89
C GLN A 36 0.43 -11.67 4.95
N GLY A 37 1.71 -11.96 5.20
CA GLY A 37 2.49 -12.94 4.44
C GLY A 37 1.89 -14.34 4.49
N ILE A 38 1.44 -14.79 5.66
CA ILE A 38 0.72 -16.07 5.81
C ILE A 38 -0.58 -16.07 4.99
N GLY A 39 -1.34 -14.96 5.04
CA GLY A 39 -2.55 -14.79 4.24
C GLY A 39 -2.29 -14.89 2.74
N ILE A 40 -1.24 -14.24 2.25
CA ILE A 40 -0.83 -14.29 0.83
C ILE A 40 -0.42 -15.71 0.42
N LEU A 41 0.25 -16.47 1.29
CA LEU A 41 0.58 -17.87 1.03
C LEU A 41 -0.67 -18.74 0.91
N LEU A 42 -1.66 -18.51 1.78
CA LEU A 42 -2.95 -19.20 1.70
C LEU A 42 -3.71 -18.80 0.44
N ASP A 43 -3.74 -17.52 0.08
CA ASP A 43 -4.33 -17.03 -1.17
C ASP A 43 -3.73 -17.75 -2.38
N GLY A 44 -2.40 -17.85 -2.44
CA GLY A 44 -1.71 -18.57 -3.50
C GLY A 44 -2.04 -20.07 -3.52
N LEU A 45 -2.18 -20.71 -2.34
CA LEU A 45 -2.53 -22.12 -2.22
C LEU A 45 -3.98 -22.40 -2.68
N PHE A 46 -4.91 -21.50 -2.39
CA PHE A 46 -6.31 -21.60 -2.80
C PHE A 46 -6.58 -21.06 -4.22
N GLY A 47 -5.53 -20.64 -4.95
CA GLY A 47 -5.61 -20.24 -6.35
C GLY A 47 -6.09 -18.80 -6.59
N THR A 48 -6.06 -17.96 -5.56
CA THR A 48 -6.34 -16.53 -5.69
C THR A 48 -5.19 -15.86 -6.44
N VAL A 49 -5.48 -15.24 -7.59
CA VAL A 49 -4.45 -14.61 -8.46
C VAL A 49 -3.94 -13.28 -7.87
N THR A 50 -4.70 -12.67 -6.96
CA THR A 50 -4.38 -11.41 -6.28
C THR A 50 -4.07 -11.67 -4.80
N GLY A 51 -2.93 -11.17 -4.32
CA GLY A 51 -2.56 -11.31 -2.91
C GLY A 51 -3.32 -10.35 -1.98
N SER A 52 -3.67 -10.81 -0.78
CA SER A 52 -4.29 -9.99 0.26
C SER A 52 -3.36 -8.89 0.77
N THR A 53 -3.89 -7.66 0.85
CA THR A 53 -3.16 -6.48 1.36
C THR A 53 -4.05 -5.58 2.20
N VAL A 54 -3.44 -4.70 2.99
CA VAL A 54 -4.19 -3.68 3.75
C VAL A 54 -4.87 -2.71 2.78
N SER A 55 -6.20 -2.62 2.84
CA SER A 55 -6.99 -1.79 1.93
C SER A 55 -7.10 -0.34 2.41
N VAL A 56 -6.81 0.60 1.51
CA VAL A 56 -6.91 2.05 1.77
C VAL A 56 -8.36 2.46 2.09
N GLU A 57 -9.33 1.82 1.44
CA GLU A 57 -10.76 2.06 1.60
C GLU A 57 -11.22 1.79 3.03
N ASN A 58 -10.74 0.70 3.63
CA ASN A 58 -11.08 0.32 5.00
C ASN A 58 -10.56 1.37 6.00
N VAL A 59 -9.38 1.93 5.75
CA VAL A 59 -8.82 3.02 6.54
C VAL A 59 -9.62 4.31 6.38
N GLY A 60 -10.10 4.61 5.16
CA GLY A 60 -11.02 5.73 4.91
C GLY A 60 -12.36 5.58 5.63
N LEU A 61 -12.95 4.38 5.57
CA LEU A 61 -14.19 4.04 6.27
C LEU A 61 -14.03 4.18 7.79
N LEU A 62 -12.89 3.73 8.33
CA LEU A 62 -12.54 3.90 9.75
C LEU A 62 -12.50 5.38 10.14
N GLY A 63 -11.94 6.25 9.30
CA GLY A 63 -11.91 7.69 9.53
C GLY A 63 -13.27 8.36 9.52
N SER A 64 -14.19 7.86 8.70
CA SER A 64 -15.57 8.38 8.62
C SER A 64 -16.45 7.87 9.76
N THR A 65 -16.43 6.56 10.01
CA THR A 65 -17.28 5.91 11.02
C THR A 65 -16.78 6.08 12.45
N ARG A 66 -15.47 6.32 12.62
CA ARG A 66 -14.78 6.38 13.93
C ARG A 66 -14.94 5.11 14.78
N VAL A 67 -15.26 3.97 14.17
CA VAL A 67 -15.43 2.68 14.86
C VAL A 67 -14.20 1.79 14.62
N GLY A 68 -13.23 1.85 15.53
CA GLY A 68 -12.01 1.02 15.50
C GLY A 68 -12.08 -0.27 16.31
N SER A 69 -13.28 -0.86 16.47
CA SER A 69 -13.46 -2.05 17.31
C SER A 69 -13.08 -3.35 16.60
N ARG A 70 -12.23 -4.17 17.23
CA ARG A 70 -11.81 -5.48 16.71
C ARG A 70 -12.98 -6.45 16.52
N ARG A 71 -14.03 -6.35 17.34
CA ARG A 71 -15.22 -7.21 17.26
C ARG A 71 -15.98 -7.00 15.94
N VAL A 72 -16.02 -5.76 15.44
CA VAL A 72 -16.67 -5.44 14.17
C VAL A 72 -15.97 -6.18 13.04
N ILE A 73 -14.65 -6.13 13.00
CA ILE A 73 -13.84 -6.81 11.98
C ILE A 73 -14.02 -8.34 12.05
N GLN A 74 -14.05 -8.92 13.26
CA GLN A 74 -14.28 -10.36 13.45
C GLN A 74 -15.67 -10.80 12.97
N ILE A 75 -16.71 -10.02 13.28
CA ILE A 75 -18.08 -10.29 12.83
C ILE A 75 -18.17 -10.16 11.29
N SER A 76 -17.58 -9.10 10.72
CA SER A 76 -17.51 -8.91 9.26
C SER A 76 -16.81 -10.06 8.55
N ALA A 77 -15.69 -10.55 9.09
CA ALA A 77 -14.98 -11.72 8.55
C ALA A 77 -15.85 -12.98 8.59
N GLY A 78 -16.59 -13.21 9.67
CA GLY A 78 -17.57 -14.29 9.77
C GLY A 78 -18.67 -14.21 8.71
N PHE A 79 -19.21 -13.01 8.47
CA PHE A 79 -20.18 -12.78 7.39
C PHE A 79 -19.59 -13.02 5.99
N MET A 80 -18.35 -12.60 5.74
CA MET A 80 -17.68 -12.84 4.45
C MET A 80 -17.50 -14.34 4.18
N ILE A 81 -17.07 -15.11 5.19
CA ILE A 81 -16.96 -16.58 5.07
C ILE A 81 -18.34 -17.20 4.82
N PHE A 82 -19.35 -16.78 5.59
CA PHE A 82 -20.72 -17.28 5.44
C PHE A 82 -21.29 -17.00 4.03
N PHE A 83 -21.13 -15.79 3.51
CA PHE A 83 -21.60 -15.44 2.17
C PHE A 83 -20.80 -16.10 1.06
N SER A 84 -19.51 -16.36 1.27
CA SER A 84 -18.66 -17.08 0.32
C SER A 84 -19.15 -18.52 0.08
N VAL A 85 -19.64 -19.20 1.12
CA VAL A 85 -20.17 -20.59 1.01
C VAL A 85 -21.51 -20.64 0.27
N LEU A 86 -22.30 -19.57 0.30
CA LEU A 86 -23.61 -19.51 -0.33
C LEU A 86 -23.49 -19.07 -1.80
N GLY A 87 -23.26 -20.03 -2.71
CA GLY A 87 -23.08 -19.77 -4.14
C GLY A 87 -24.22 -18.99 -4.84
N LYS A 88 -25.42 -18.93 -4.25
CA LYS A 88 -26.52 -18.08 -4.74
C LYS A 88 -26.21 -16.58 -4.66
N PHE A 89 -25.47 -16.14 -3.64
CA PHE A 89 -25.00 -14.75 -3.57
C PHE A 89 -23.90 -14.49 -4.59
N GLY A 90 -23.03 -15.47 -4.85
CA GLY A 90 -22.07 -15.40 -5.95
C GLY A 90 -22.74 -15.16 -7.31
N ALA A 91 -23.85 -15.84 -7.58
CA ALA A 91 -24.64 -15.63 -8.80
C ALA A 91 -25.26 -14.23 -8.88
N LEU A 92 -25.72 -13.66 -7.75
CA LEU A 92 -26.18 -12.28 -7.68
C LEU A 92 -25.06 -11.29 -8.02
N PHE A 93 -23.86 -11.46 -7.48
CA PHE A 93 -22.72 -10.60 -7.82
C PHE A 93 -22.31 -10.74 -9.29
N ALA A 94 -22.38 -11.95 -9.86
CA ALA A 94 -22.13 -12.18 -11.27
C ALA A 94 -23.19 -11.56 -12.20
N SER A 95 -24.40 -11.27 -11.71
CA SER A 95 -25.46 -10.62 -12.48
C SER A 95 -25.31 -9.10 -12.58
N ILE A 96 -24.38 -8.50 -11.81
CA ILE A 96 -24.15 -7.05 -11.84
C ILE A 96 -23.48 -6.66 -13.16
N PRO A 97 -23.98 -5.65 -13.90
CA PRO A 97 -23.38 -5.18 -15.14
C PRO A 97 -21.93 -4.70 -14.96
N PHE A 98 -21.08 -5.00 -15.95
CA PHE A 98 -19.68 -4.56 -15.97
C PHE A 98 -19.52 -3.03 -15.90
N THR A 99 -20.48 -2.26 -16.43
CA THR A 99 -20.49 -0.80 -16.34
C THR A 99 -20.56 -0.28 -14.91
N ILE A 100 -21.31 -0.96 -14.03
CA ILE A 100 -21.39 -0.58 -12.60
C ILE A 100 -20.05 -0.89 -11.91
N PHE A 101 -19.47 -2.06 -12.19
CA PHE A 101 -18.15 -2.39 -11.68
C PHE A 101 -17.09 -1.37 -12.08
N ALA A 102 -17.04 -0.99 -13.37
CA ALA A 102 -16.10 0.02 -13.85
C ALA A 102 -16.29 1.37 -13.15
N ALA A 103 -17.53 1.80 -12.93
CA ALA A 103 -17.83 3.04 -12.22
C ALA A 103 -17.37 3.01 -10.76
N VAL A 104 -17.62 1.90 -10.05
CA VAL A 104 -17.16 1.72 -8.67
C VAL A 104 -15.63 1.72 -8.61
N TYR A 105 -14.96 0.92 -9.45
CA TYR A 105 -13.49 0.89 -9.50
C TYR A 105 -12.88 2.25 -9.83
N CYS A 106 -13.51 3.06 -10.68
CA CYS A 106 -13.06 4.43 -10.97
C CYS A 106 -13.01 5.29 -9.70
N VAL A 107 -14.05 5.24 -8.87
CA VAL A 107 -14.10 5.95 -7.59
C VAL A 107 -13.04 5.42 -6.62
N LEU A 108 -12.90 4.09 -6.53
CA LEU A 108 -11.93 3.44 -5.64
C LEU A 108 -10.49 3.81 -6.01
N PHE A 109 -10.11 3.72 -7.29
CA PHE A 109 -8.79 4.11 -7.77
C PHE A 109 -8.51 5.61 -7.58
N SER A 110 -9.51 6.48 -7.76
CA SER A 110 -9.40 7.91 -7.47
C SER A 110 -9.14 8.20 -5.99
N LEU A 111 -9.80 7.46 -5.08
CA LEU A 111 -9.57 7.56 -3.65
C LEU A 111 -8.16 7.08 -3.28
N VAL A 112 -7.70 5.95 -3.83
CA VAL A 112 -6.33 5.45 -3.63
C VAL A 112 -5.30 6.47 -4.11
N ALA A 113 -5.50 7.06 -5.29
CA ALA A 113 -4.62 8.11 -5.82
C ALA A 113 -4.59 9.35 -4.91
N SER A 114 -5.76 9.79 -4.42
CA SER A 114 -5.89 10.94 -3.51
C SER A 114 -5.19 10.70 -2.18
N VAL A 115 -5.34 9.52 -1.59
CA VAL A 115 -4.63 9.15 -0.36
C VAL A 115 -3.12 9.07 -0.60
N GLY A 116 -2.68 8.56 -1.75
CA GLY A 116 -1.28 8.60 -2.17
C GLY A 116 -0.71 10.02 -2.20
N LEU A 117 -1.42 10.95 -2.84
CA LEU A 117 -1.04 12.37 -2.91
C LEU A 117 -1.05 13.05 -1.54
N SER A 118 -1.96 12.66 -0.64
CA SER A 118 -2.00 13.23 0.72
C SER A 118 -0.69 13.04 1.50
N PHE A 119 0.14 12.05 1.16
CA PHE A 119 1.45 11.87 1.79
C PHE A 119 2.47 12.95 1.40
N LEU A 120 2.27 13.66 0.29
CA LEU A 120 3.14 14.77 -0.12
C LEU A 120 3.05 15.94 0.87
N GLN A 121 1.94 16.08 1.60
CA GLN A 121 1.76 17.11 2.62
C GLN A 121 2.79 17.04 3.77
N PHE A 122 3.41 15.87 3.97
CA PHE A 122 4.44 15.68 5.00
C PHE A 122 5.83 16.10 4.51
N THR A 123 6.00 16.36 3.22
CA THR A 123 7.24 16.83 2.60
C THR A 123 7.19 18.34 2.38
N ASN A 124 8.35 18.99 2.32
CA ASN A 124 8.40 20.42 2.06
C ASN A 124 8.07 20.71 0.58
N MET A 125 6.81 21.04 0.31
CA MET A 125 6.32 21.42 -1.03
C MET A 125 6.65 22.87 -1.39
N ASN A 126 7.46 23.59 -0.61
CA ASN A 126 7.98 24.91 -0.99
C ASN A 126 9.37 24.81 -1.64
N SER A 127 10.00 23.63 -1.58
CA SER A 127 11.33 23.39 -2.15
C SER A 127 11.20 23.01 -3.63
N MET A 128 11.84 23.78 -4.51
CA MET A 128 11.89 23.48 -5.96
C MET A 128 12.45 22.08 -6.24
N ARG A 129 13.36 21.57 -5.39
CA ARG A 129 13.90 20.20 -5.47
C ARG A 129 12.80 19.16 -5.39
N ASN A 130 11.91 19.28 -4.40
CA ASN A 130 10.83 18.31 -4.18
C ASN A 130 9.77 18.41 -5.28
N LEU A 131 9.40 19.62 -5.73
CA LEU A 131 8.50 19.79 -6.88
C LEU A 131 9.08 19.14 -8.14
N PHE A 132 10.38 19.33 -8.39
CA PHE A 132 11.05 18.73 -9.54
C PHE A 132 11.04 17.20 -9.48
N ILE A 133 11.40 16.62 -8.33
CA ILE A 133 11.37 15.15 -8.14
C ILE A 133 9.96 14.61 -8.39
N ILE A 134 8.94 15.22 -7.78
CA ILE A 134 7.54 14.77 -7.92
C ILE A 134 7.08 14.90 -9.37
N GLY A 135 7.30 16.06 -9.99
CA GLY A 135 6.86 16.34 -11.35
C GLY A 135 7.50 15.42 -12.39
N VAL A 136 8.82 15.25 -12.34
CA VAL A 136 9.54 14.39 -13.28
C VAL A 136 9.18 12.91 -13.08
N SER A 137 9.05 12.47 -11.82
CA SER A 137 8.67 11.08 -11.52
C SER A 137 7.25 10.76 -11.98
N PHE A 138 6.31 11.69 -11.82
CA PHE A 138 4.93 11.50 -12.26
C PHE A 138 4.83 11.51 -13.80
N PHE A 139 5.53 12.43 -14.46
CA PHE A 139 5.56 12.52 -15.92
C PHE A 139 6.17 11.26 -16.56
N LEU A 140 7.37 10.86 -16.13
CA LEU A 140 8.04 9.67 -16.66
C LEU A 140 7.32 8.38 -16.27
N GLY A 141 6.72 8.34 -15.07
CA GLY A 141 5.92 7.22 -14.59
C GLY A 141 4.65 6.97 -15.41
N LEU A 142 4.12 7.97 -16.11
CA LEU A 142 2.99 7.82 -17.05
C LEU A 142 3.46 7.64 -18.49
N SER A 143 4.48 8.39 -18.91
CA SER A 143 4.94 8.41 -20.31
C SER A 143 5.67 7.13 -20.74
N ILE A 144 6.57 6.60 -19.92
CA ILE A 144 7.37 5.42 -20.29
C ILE A 144 6.50 4.16 -20.46
N PRO A 145 5.60 3.82 -19.51
CA PRO A 145 4.72 2.67 -19.68
C PRO A 145 3.80 2.77 -20.89
N GLU A 146 3.31 3.98 -21.18
CA GLU A 146 2.43 4.20 -22.35
C GLU A 146 3.20 4.00 -23.65
N TYR A 147 4.45 4.50 -23.73
CA TYR A 147 5.33 4.21 -24.85
C TYR A 147 5.57 2.70 -25.02
N PHE A 148 5.85 1.97 -23.93
CA PHE A 148 6.03 0.51 -23.98
C PHE A 148 4.74 -0.21 -24.42
N ARG A 149 3.57 0.25 -24.00
CA ARG A 149 2.26 -0.29 -24.37
C ARG A 149 2.00 -0.08 -25.87
N GLU A 150 2.19 1.13 -26.38
CA GLU A 150 1.98 1.46 -27.79
C GLU A 150 2.98 0.73 -28.69
N TYR A 151 4.25 0.66 -28.28
CA TYR A 151 5.27 -0.10 -29.02
C TYR A 151 4.94 -1.60 -29.07
N THR A 152 4.54 -2.20 -27.94
CA THR A 152 4.15 -3.61 -27.89
C THR A 152 2.91 -3.89 -28.74
N ALA A 153 1.95 -2.95 -28.76
CA ALA A 153 0.75 -3.06 -29.59
C ALA A 153 1.07 -2.98 -31.10
N ALA A 154 2.05 -2.17 -31.50
CA ALA A 154 2.45 -2.02 -32.89
C ALA A 154 3.37 -3.15 -33.40
N ALA A 155 4.33 -3.60 -32.58
CA ALA A 155 5.39 -4.52 -32.99
C ALA A 155 5.14 -5.99 -32.58
N LEU A 156 4.07 -6.28 -31.81
CA LEU A 156 3.80 -7.57 -31.16
C LEU A 156 4.91 -8.08 -30.22
N HIS A 157 5.94 -7.27 -29.97
CA HIS A 157 7.03 -7.57 -29.05
C HIS A 157 7.40 -6.32 -28.25
N GLY A 158 7.92 -6.51 -27.04
CA GLY A 158 8.42 -5.38 -26.25
C GLY A 158 9.67 -4.75 -26.86
N PRO A 159 9.98 -3.49 -26.52
CA PRO A 159 11.12 -2.75 -27.07
C PRO A 159 12.49 -3.26 -26.58
N ALA A 160 12.53 -3.97 -25.45
CA ALA A 160 13.74 -4.67 -25.02
C ALA A 160 13.89 -6.00 -25.77
N GLN A 161 14.78 -6.04 -26.77
CA GLN A 161 15.17 -7.28 -27.47
C GLN A 161 16.65 -7.59 -27.25
N SER A 162 16.91 -8.49 -26.32
CA SER A 162 18.20 -9.18 -26.15
C SER A 162 18.09 -10.66 -26.54
N ASN A 163 19.22 -11.35 -26.68
CA ASN A 163 19.27 -12.80 -26.94
C ASN A 163 18.67 -13.66 -25.80
N ALA A 164 18.28 -13.08 -24.67
CA ALA A 164 17.66 -13.76 -23.54
C ALA A 164 16.18 -13.38 -23.40
N GLY A 165 15.27 -14.26 -23.85
CA GLY A 165 13.82 -14.03 -23.78
C GLY A 165 13.30 -13.74 -22.37
N TRP A 166 13.75 -14.50 -21.37
CA TRP A 166 13.37 -14.30 -19.96
C TRP A 166 13.77 -12.92 -19.41
N PHE A 167 14.88 -12.36 -19.88
CA PHE A 167 15.36 -11.05 -19.46
C PHE A 167 14.54 -9.93 -20.10
N ASN A 168 14.17 -10.11 -21.37
CA ASN A 168 13.29 -9.19 -22.09
C ASN A 168 11.93 -9.11 -21.42
N ASP A 169 11.33 -10.25 -21.06
CA ASP A 169 10.02 -10.29 -20.40
C ASP A 169 10.05 -9.60 -19.03
N PHE A 170 11.14 -9.79 -18.28
CA PHE A 170 11.34 -9.10 -17.01
C PHE A 170 11.43 -7.59 -17.17
N LEU A 171 12.27 -7.11 -18.11
CA LEU A 171 12.41 -5.68 -18.37
C LEU A 171 11.11 -5.06 -18.87
N ASN A 172 10.46 -5.70 -19.84
CA ASN A 172 9.20 -5.21 -20.39
C ASN A 172 8.13 -5.13 -19.30
N THR A 173 8.04 -6.10 -18.39
CA THR A 173 7.08 -6.08 -17.28
C THR A 173 7.34 -4.93 -16.30
N ILE A 174 8.60 -4.64 -15.97
CA ILE A 174 8.97 -3.54 -15.07
C ILE A 174 8.63 -2.19 -15.69
N PHE A 175 9.00 -1.97 -16.96
CA PHE A 175 8.78 -0.70 -17.64
C PHE A 175 7.32 -0.49 -18.05
N LEU A 176 6.52 -1.56 -18.18
CA LEU A 176 5.07 -1.49 -18.39
C LEU A 176 4.32 -1.10 -17.09
N SER A 177 4.94 -1.22 -15.92
CA SER A 177 4.33 -0.88 -14.64
C SER A 177 4.56 0.58 -14.27
N SER A 178 3.57 1.44 -14.50
CA SER A 178 3.59 2.86 -14.13
C SER A 178 4.06 3.18 -12.71
N PRO A 179 3.54 2.51 -11.64
CA PRO A 179 4.01 2.81 -10.28
C PRO A 179 5.47 2.40 -10.07
N THR A 180 5.95 1.36 -10.75
CA THR A 180 7.33 0.88 -10.63
C THR A 180 8.31 1.86 -11.27
N VAL A 181 8.01 2.33 -12.47
CA VAL A 181 8.82 3.34 -13.16
C VAL A 181 8.86 4.65 -12.38
N ALA A 182 7.69 5.14 -11.93
CA ALA A 182 7.62 6.35 -11.11
C ALA A 182 8.48 6.23 -9.84
N LEU A 183 8.46 5.06 -9.18
CA LEU A 183 9.25 4.80 -7.98
C LEU A 183 10.76 4.78 -8.27
N ILE A 184 11.19 4.10 -9.34
CA ILE A 184 12.61 4.04 -9.74
C ILE A 184 13.14 5.45 -10.01
N VAL A 185 12.39 6.24 -10.78
CA VAL A 185 12.76 7.63 -11.10
C VAL A 185 12.80 8.49 -9.83
N ALA A 186 11.79 8.38 -8.96
CA ALA A 186 11.72 9.15 -7.73
C ALA A 186 12.89 8.85 -6.79
N VAL A 187 13.22 7.56 -6.61
CA VAL A 187 14.35 7.12 -5.79
C VAL A 187 15.66 7.58 -6.41
N PHE A 188 15.83 7.44 -7.73
CA PHE A 188 17.04 7.87 -8.41
C PHE A 188 17.28 9.38 -8.27
N LEU A 189 16.24 10.20 -8.51
CA LEU A 189 16.32 11.65 -8.39
C LEU A 189 16.52 12.10 -6.94
N ASP A 190 15.86 11.47 -5.96
CA ASP A 190 16.02 11.82 -4.56
C ASP A 190 17.41 11.46 -4.01
N ASN A 191 18.10 10.48 -4.59
CA ASN A 191 19.50 10.16 -4.26
C ASN A 191 20.52 11.02 -5.00
N THR A 192 20.19 11.51 -6.21
CA THR A 192 21.11 12.27 -7.06
C THR A 192 21.12 13.77 -6.73
N LEU A 193 19.98 14.34 -6.31
CA LEU A 193 19.86 15.76 -6.01
C LEU A 193 20.34 16.10 -4.58
N GLU A 194 21.25 17.07 -4.48
CA GLU A 194 22.10 17.38 -3.31
C GLU A 194 21.40 17.46 -1.93
N PHE A 195 22.24 17.17 -0.92
CA PHE A 195 21.93 16.68 0.42
C PHE A 195 21.82 17.76 1.52
N LYS A 196 22.15 19.03 1.22
CA LYS A 196 22.50 20.04 2.26
C LYS A 196 21.41 20.29 3.32
N ASP A 197 20.12 20.19 2.95
CA ASP A 197 18.96 20.27 3.85
C ASP A 197 17.95 19.11 3.68
N SER A 198 18.39 18.01 3.07
CA SER A 198 17.53 16.91 2.60
C SER A 198 16.69 16.25 3.71
N ALA A 199 17.21 16.18 4.94
CA ALA A 199 16.48 15.60 6.06
C ALA A 199 15.22 16.41 6.44
N ARG A 200 15.28 17.74 6.43
CA ARG A 200 14.12 18.60 6.72
C ARG A 200 13.11 18.56 5.58
N ASP A 201 13.59 18.59 4.34
CA ASP A 201 12.73 18.62 3.15
C ASP A 201 11.99 17.30 2.89
N ARG A 202 12.56 16.16 3.30
CA ARG A 202 11.91 14.83 3.25
C ARG A 202 10.84 14.63 4.33
N GLY A 203 10.67 15.58 5.25
CA GLY A 203 9.72 15.46 6.36
C GLY A 203 10.21 14.58 7.52
N MET A 204 11.51 14.23 7.58
CA MET A 204 12.06 13.41 8.67
C MET A 204 11.80 13.95 10.08
N PRO A 205 11.80 15.27 10.34
CA PRO A 205 11.45 15.80 11.66
C PRO A 205 10.03 15.46 12.11
N TRP A 206 9.09 15.37 11.16
CA TRP A 206 7.73 14.94 11.44
C TRP A 206 7.70 13.45 11.81
N TRP A 207 8.44 12.61 11.07
CA TRP A 207 8.56 11.18 11.35
C TRP A 207 9.36 10.87 12.63
N ALA A 208 10.28 11.74 13.04
CA ALA A 208 11.12 11.54 14.23
C ALA A 208 10.32 11.49 15.53
N LYS A 209 9.23 12.26 15.64
CA LYS A 209 8.30 12.22 16.79
C LYS A 209 7.66 10.84 17.01
N PHE A 210 7.64 10.00 15.98
CA PHE A 210 7.06 8.67 16.02
C PHE A 210 8.10 7.55 16.22
N ARG A 211 9.40 7.88 16.33
CA ARG A 211 10.49 6.90 16.50
C ARG A 211 10.84 6.62 17.97
N THR A 212 10.67 7.60 18.85
CA THR A 212 10.89 7.47 20.31
C THR A 212 9.57 7.13 21.00
N PHE A 213 9.29 5.84 21.19
CA PHE A 213 8.01 5.37 21.74
C PHE A 213 8.13 4.33 22.89
N ASN A 214 9.34 4.03 23.38
CA ASN A 214 9.60 3.01 24.41
C ASN A 214 9.16 3.39 25.84
N GLY A 215 8.07 4.14 26.03
CA GLY A 215 7.76 4.74 27.34
C GLY A 215 6.32 4.61 27.88
N ASP A 216 5.32 4.25 27.07
CA ASP A 216 3.91 4.29 27.53
C ASP A 216 3.31 2.89 27.67
N SER A 217 3.18 2.42 28.92
CA SER A 217 2.60 1.11 29.29
C SER A 217 1.17 0.91 28.78
N ARG A 218 0.42 2.00 28.54
CA ARG A 218 -0.96 1.95 28.03
C ARG A 218 -1.05 1.48 26.58
N ASN A 219 0.03 1.61 25.80
CA ASN A 219 0.07 1.12 24.42
C ASN A 219 0.12 -0.39 24.34
N GLU A 220 0.84 -1.02 25.26
CA GLU A 220 1.00 -2.47 25.26
C GLU A 220 -0.34 -3.16 25.51
N GLU A 221 -1.14 -2.63 26.45
CA GLU A 221 -2.49 -3.13 26.74
C GLU A 221 -3.43 -2.99 25.53
N PHE A 222 -3.41 -1.83 24.85
CA PHE A 222 -4.25 -1.55 23.68
C PHE A 222 -3.93 -2.42 22.46
N TYR A 223 -2.66 -2.81 22.30
CA TYR A 223 -2.17 -3.64 21.20
C TYR A 223 -2.01 -5.13 21.54
N THR A 224 -2.41 -5.57 22.73
CA THR A 224 -2.42 -6.98 23.12
C THR A 224 -3.20 -7.84 22.12
N LEU A 225 -2.69 -9.01 21.75
CA LEU A 225 -3.40 -9.99 20.95
C LEU A 225 -4.58 -10.62 21.72
N PRO A 226 -5.69 -11.00 21.04
CA PRO A 226 -6.78 -11.75 21.67
C PRO A 226 -6.27 -13.08 22.24
N PHE A 227 -6.96 -13.62 23.25
CA PHE A 227 -6.64 -14.91 23.89
C PHE A 227 -5.21 -15.03 24.47
N ASN A 228 -4.59 -13.92 24.91
CA ASN A 228 -3.23 -13.91 25.46
C ASN A 228 -2.14 -14.51 24.54
N LEU A 229 -2.36 -14.46 23.21
CA LEU A 229 -1.35 -14.87 22.22
C LEU A 229 -0.04 -14.07 22.29
N ASN A 230 0.01 -12.99 23.09
CA ASN A 230 1.25 -12.27 23.43
C ASN A 230 2.28 -13.13 24.17
N LEU A 231 1.87 -14.26 24.77
CA LEU A 231 2.79 -15.23 25.39
C LEU A 231 3.64 -15.98 24.36
N PHE A 232 3.10 -16.21 23.16
CA PHE A 232 3.81 -16.89 22.06
C PHE A 232 4.57 -15.90 21.17
N PHE A 233 4.09 -14.66 21.10
CA PHE A 233 4.75 -13.56 20.41
C PHE A 233 4.98 -12.41 21.41
N PRO A 234 6.08 -12.43 22.17
CA PRO A 234 6.39 -11.38 23.14
C PRO A 234 6.77 -10.07 22.43
N PRO A 235 6.43 -8.90 23.00
CA PRO A 235 6.88 -7.61 22.49
C PRO A 235 8.38 -7.50 22.76
N SER A 236 9.19 -7.59 21.70
CA SER A 236 10.64 -7.35 21.72
C SER A 236 10.97 -6.24 20.75
#